data_AF-A0A4Y2HQQ3-F1
#
_entry.id   AF-A0A4Y2HQQ3-F1
#
_cell.length_a   1.000
_cell.length_b   1.000
_cell.length_c   1.000
_cell.angle_alpha   90.00
_cell.angle_beta   90.00
_cell.angle_gamma   90.00
#
_symmetry.space_group_name_H-M   'P 1'
#
loop_
_entity.id
_entity.type
_entity.pdbx_description
1 polymer ?
#
loop_
_entity_poly.entity_id
_entity_poly.type
_entity_poly.pdbx_seq_one_letter_code
_entity_poly.pdbx_strand_id
1 'polypeptide(L)'
;MGSCNKSSSGVEVYGLESYNVDSVHYLIMSAINTTQSLSEISPFSIHKGIIGIGGEPKSIKKLKSGDFLIETLTTTQTKSFLLAKTLLGIPISITPHKSLNTEYCPWCHL
;
A
#
# COMPACT_ATOMS: atom_id res chain seq x y z
N MET A 1 2.54 -36.66 13.46
CA MET A 1 1.68 -35.46 13.64
C MET A 1 2.16 -34.41 12.65
N GLY A 2 1.27 -33.89 11.82
CA GLY A 2 1.59 -33.21 10.57
C GLY A 2 2.42 -31.95 10.74
N SER A 3 3.54 -31.90 10.03
CA SER A 3 4.34 -30.70 9.81
C SER A 3 3.57 -29.79 8.86
N CYS A 4 3.06 -28.66 9.36
CA CYS A 4 2.51 -27.61 8.52
C CYS A 4 3.67 -26.85 7.87
N ASN A 5 4.01 -27.28 6.67
CA ASN A 5 4.85 -26.61 5.70
C ASN A 5 4.30 -25.20 5.41
N LYS A 6 4.95 -24.19 5.99
CA LYS A 6 4.73 -22.78 5.68
C LYS A 6 5.37 -22.51 4.32
N SER A 7 4.61 -22.77 3.24
CA SER A 7 5.06 -22.49 1.88
C SER A 7 5.28 -20.99 1.71
N SER A 8 6.54 -20.61 1.71
CA SER A 8 7.03 -19.31 1.28
C SER A 8 6.60 -19.09 -0.18
N SER A 9 5.66 -18.18 -0.42
CA SER A 9 5.46 -17.62 -1.75
C SER A 9 6.19 -16.28 -1.78
N GLY A 10 7.48 -16.36 -2.11
CA GLY A 10 8.29 -15.19 -2.44
C GLY A 10 7.69 -14.50 -3.65
N VAL A 11 7.25 -13.26 -3.46
CA VAL A 11 6.94 -12.34 -4.55
C VAL A 11 8.03 -11.29 -4.49
N GLU A 12 9.02 -11.39 -5.39
CA GLU A 12 10.08 -10.40 -5.53
C GLU A 12 9.46 -9.09 -6.04
N VAL A 13 9.14 -8.19 -5.11
CA VAL A 13 8.68 -6.83 -5.39
C VAL A 13 9.76 -5.90 -4.86
N TYR A 14 10.54 -5.36 -5.80
CA TYR A 14 11.64 -4.43 -5.62
C TYR A 14 11.33 -3.37 -4.54
N GLY A 15 11.92 -3.52 -3.34
CA GLY A 15 11.90 -2.51 -2.27
C GLY A 15 11.23 -2.88 -0.93
N LEU A 16 10.79 -4.12 -0.71
CA LEU A 16 10.15 -4.55 0.57
C LEU A 16 10.90 -5.69 1.28
N GLU A 17 12.23 -5.65 1.35
CA GLU A 17 12.96 -6.52 2.27
C GLU A 17 12.84 -5.98 3.70
N SER A 18 11.78 -6.39 4.42
CA SER A 18 11.69 -6.56 5.90
C SER A 18 10.31 -6.29 6.53
N TYR A 19 9.22 -6.12 5.75
CA TYR A 19 7.90 -5.87 6.33
C TYR A 19 7.03 -7.13 6.27
N ASN A 20 6.52 -7.59 7.41
CA ASN A 20 5.51 -8.63 7.41
C ASN A 20 4.20 -8.04 6.84
N VAL A 21 3.92 -8.32 5.57
CA VAL A 21 2.76 -7.76 4.86
C VAL A 21 1.43 -8.18 5.50
N ASP A 22 1.42 -9.26 6.30
CA ASP A 22 0.24 -9.71 7.04
C ASP A 22 -0.17 -8.70 8.14
N SER A 23 0.74 -7.82 8.59
CA SER A 23 0.50 -6.78 9.60
C SER A 23 0.45 -5.35 9.02
N VAL A 24 0.52 -5.19 7.70
CA VAL A 24 0.51 -3.86 7.05
C VAL A 24 -0.91 -3.48 6.61
N HIS A 25 -1.43 -2.42 7.22
CA HIS A 25 -2.78 -1.89 6.94
C HIS A 25 -2.76 -0.48 6.34
N TYR A 26 -1.71 0.29 6.57
CA TYR A 26 -1.62 1.69 6.12
C TYR A 26 -0.60 1.84 5.00
N LEU A 27 -1.05 2.29 3.84
CA LEU A 27 -0.24 2.50 2.65
C LEU A 27 -0.24 3.97 2.25
N ILE A 28 0.90 4.46 1.77
CA ILE A 28 1.05 5.77 1.14
C ILE A 28 1.20 5.56 -0.35
N MET A 29 0.31 6.17 -1.11
CA MET A 29 0.34 6.24 -2.56
C MET A 29 0.81 7.63 -2.99
N SER A 30 1.93 7.66 -3.71
CA SER A 30 2.54 8.86 -4.26
C SER A 30 2.64 8.76 -5.78
N ALA A 31 2.43 9.87 -6.49
CA ALA A 31 2.70 9.93 -7.93
C ALA A 31 4.21 10.01 -8.17
N ILE A 32 4.75 9.23 -9.10
CA ILE A 32 6.15 9.40 -9.50
C ILE A 32 6.22 10.45 -10.61
N ASN A 33 6.85 11.59 -10.33
CA ASN A 33 7.21 12.70 -11.23
C ASN A 33 6.62 12.64 -12.66
N THR A 34 5.30 12.72 -12.77
CA THR A 34 4.65 12.94 -14.07
C THR A 34 4.13 14.36 -14.10
N THR A 35 4.09 14.92 -15.29
CA THR A 35 3.48 16.23 -15.56
C THR A 35 2.00 16.28 -15.20
N GLN A 36 1.37 15.14 -14.88
CA GLN A 36 -0.01 15.01 -14.43
C GLN A 36 -0.04 14.65 -12.94
N SER A 37 -0.44 15.59 -12.10
CA SER A 37 -0.58 15.32 -10.67
C SER A 37 -1.87 14.53 -10.40
N LEU A 38 -1.85 13.64 -9.39
CA LEU A 38 -3.09 13.06 -8.84
C LEU A 38 -4.08 14.16 -8.38
N SER A 39 -3.63 15.40 -8.17
CA SER A 39 -4.50 16.53 -7.85
C SER A 39 -5.27 17.12 -9.04
N GLU A 40 -4.85 16.84 -10.27
CA GLU A 40 -5.55 17.31 -11.49
C GLU A 40 -6.63 16.32 -11.95
N ILE A 41 -6.57 15.09 -11.46
CA ILE A 41 -7.56 14.06 -11.75
C ILE A 41 -8.79 14.29 -10.87
N SER A 42 -9.97 14.09 -11.45
CA SER A 42 -11.23 14.12 -10.72
C SER A 42 -11.20 13.15 -9.52
N PRO A 43 -11.65 13.58 -8.32
CA PRO A 43 -11.67 12.74 -7.12
C PRO A 43 -12.47 11.44 -7.33
N PHE A 44 -13.49 11.46 -8.19
CA PHE A 44 -14.26 10.27 -8.54
C PHE A 44 -13.43 9.26 -9.34
N SER A 45 -12.61 9.74 -10.27
CA SER A 45 -11.74 8.88 -11.07
C SER A 45 -10.65 8.25 -10.21
N ILE A 46 -10.05 9.03 -9.30
CA ILE A 46 -9.07 8.52 -8.33
C ILE A 46 -9.70 7.41 -7.47
N HIS A 47 -10.89 7.67 -6.92
CA HIS A 47 -11.63 6.68 -6.12
C HIS A 47 -11.88 5.39 -6.91
N LYS A 48 -12.36 5.51 -8.15
CA LYS A 48 -12.58 4.37 -9.06
C LYS A 48 -11.28 3.64 -9.39
N GLY A 49 -10.17 4.36 -9.57
CA GLY A 49 -8.85 3.78 -9.81
C GLY A 49 -8.35 2.97 -8.61
N ILE A 50 -8.51 3.48 -7.40
CA ILE A 50 -8.16 2.79 -6.15
C ILE A 50 -8.99 1.51 -6.00
N ILE A 51 -10.31 1.60 -6.22
CA ILE A 51 -11.21 0.44 -6.20
C ILE A 51 -10.82 -0.58 -7.28
N GLY A 52 -10.39 -0.12 -8.46
CA GLY A 52 -9.97 -1.00 -9.55
C GLY A 52 -8.70 -1.82 -9.26
N ILE A 53 -7.83 -1.35 -8.36
CA ILE A 53 -6.59 -2.05 -8.01
C ILE A 53 -6.86 -3.21 -7.04
N GLY A 54 -7.58 -2.93 -5.95
CA GLY A 54 -7.71 -3.86 -4.82
C GLY A 54 -9.13 -4.02 -4.27
N GLY A 55 -10.13 -3.38 -4.88
CA GLY A 55 -11.47 -3.27 -4.32
C GLY A 55 -11.60 -2.11 -3.32
N GLU A 56 -12.71 -2.08 -2.59
CA GLU A 56 -13.01 -0.98 -1.66
C GLU A 56 -12.10 -1.03 -0.41
N PRO A 57 -11.23 -0.02 -0.20
CA PRO A 57 -10.41 0.07 0.99
C PRO A 57 -11.22 0.59 2.19
N LYS A 58 -10.71 0.40 3.40
CA LYS A 58 -11.37 0.88 4.64
C LYS A 58 -11.46 2.40 4.69
N SER A 59 -10.39 3.07 4.28
CA SER A 59 -10.33 4.53 4.26
C SER A 59 -9.36 5.01 3.19
N ILE A 60 -9.71 6.13 2.56
CA ILE A 60 -8.83 6.86 1.64
C ILE A 60 -8.79 8.30 2.14
N LYS A 61 -7.59 8.79 2.46
CA LYS A 61 -7.39 10.17 2.91
C LYS A 61 -6.33 10.84 2.04
N LYS A 62 -6.65 12.03 1.53
CA LYS A 62 -5.66 12.87 0.86
C LYS A 62 -4.77 13.54 1.92
N LEU A 63 -3.45 13.41 1.78
CA LEU A 63 -2.46 14.07 2.62
C LEU A 63 -2.17 15.48 2.10
N LYS A 64 -1.65 16.34 2.99
CA LYS A 64 -1.26 17.72 2.65
C LYS A 64 -0.18 17.78 1.57
N SER A 65 0.63 16.72 1.44
CA SER A 65 1.65 16.55 0.40
C SER A 65 1.06 16.33 -1.01
N GLY A 66 -0.23 16.03 -1.12
CA GLY A 66 -0.87 15.62 -2.38
C GLY A 66 -0.94 14.10 -2.59
N ASP A 67 -0.29 13.34 -1.71
CA ASP A 67 -0.35 11.87 -1.65
C ASP A 67 -1.66 11.35 -1.05
N PHE A 68 -1.90 10.04 -1.15
CA PHE A 68 -3.05 9.38 -0.54
C PHE A 68 -2.60 8.38 0.52
N LEU A 69 -3.18 8.47 1.71
CA LEU A 69 -3.15 7.45 2.74
C LEU A 69 -4.32 6.50 2.52
N ILE A 70 -4.01 5.23 2.31
CA ILE A 70 -4.99 4.16 2.07
C ILE A 70 -4.89 3.18 3.24
N GLU A 71 -6.04 2.90 3.86
CA GLU A 71 -6.17 1.87 4.88
C GLU A 71 -6.82 0.63 4.25
N THR A 72 -6.13 -0.51 4.28
CA THR A 72 -6.59 -1.78 3.72
C THR A 72 -7.19 -2.69 4.79
N LEU A 73 -8.20 -3.46 4.40
CA LEU A 73 -8.89 -4.39 5.30
C LEU A 73 -8.19 -5.74 5.39
N THR A 74 -7.60 -6.19 4.29
CA THR A 74 -7.03 -7.53 4.14
C THR A 74 -5.62 -7.45 3.59
N THR A 75 -4.81 -8.44 3.97
CA THR A 75 -3.47 -8.63 3.44
C THR A 75 -3.46 -8.80 1.92
N THR A 76 -4.48 -9.47 1.36
CA THR A 76 -4.64 -9.64 -0.08
C THR A 76 -4.80 -8.30 -0.78
N GLN A 77 -5.61 -7.39 -0.21
CA GLN A 77 -5.71 -6.01 -0.70
C GLN A 77 -4.35 -5.31 -0.65
N THR A 78 -3.67 -5.35 0.49
CA THR A 78 -2.35 -4.73 0.67
C THR A 78 -1.37 -5.19 -0.41
N LYS A 79 -1.30 -6.50 -0.67
CA LYS A 79 -0.46 -7.08 -1.73
C LYS A 79 -0.83 -6.54 -3.11
N SER A 80 -2.12 -6.50 -3.47
CA SER A 80 -2.56 -5.95 -4.76
C SER A 80 -2.18 -4.49 -4.94
N PHE A 81 -2.31 -3.68 -3.88
CA PHE A 81 -1.87 -2.28 -3.91
C PHE A 81 -0.36 -2.17 -4.06
N LEU A 82 0.44 -2.95 -3.31
CA LEU A 82 1.90 -2.91 -3.42
C LEU A 82 2.41 -3.36 -4.81
N LEU A 83 1.66 -4.22 -5.50
CA LEU A 83 1.95 -4.64 -6.88
C LEU A 83 1.57 -3.58 -7.91
N ALA A 84 0.67 -2.64 -7.58
CA ALA A 84 0.22 -1.61 -8.49
C ALA A 84 1.29 -0.54 -8.68
N LYS A 85 1.76 -0.42 -9.92
CA LYS A 85 2.75 0.58 -10.34
C LYS A 85 2.14 1.75 -11.09
N THR A 86 0.87 1.63 -11.48
CA THR A 86 0.16 2.61 -12.30
C THR A 86 -1.29 2.73 -11.85
N LEU A 87 -1.79 3.95 -11.78
CA LEU A 87 -3.21 4.26 -11.55
C LEU A 87 -3.68 5.19 -12.67
N LEU A 88 -4.69 4.76 -13.43
CA LEU A 88 -5.25 5.52 -14.55
C LEU A 88 -4.20 5.94 -15.62
N GLY A 89 -3.17 5.12 -15.83
CA GLY A 89 -2.07 5.42 -16.75
C GLY A 89 -0.97 6.32 -16.16
N ILE A 90 -1.14 6.80 -14.93
CA ILE A 90 -0.10 7.56 -14.21
C ILE A 90 0.72 6.59 -13.38
N PRO A 91 2.04 6.59 -13.52
CA PRO A 91 2.89 5.78 -12.67
C PRO A 91 2.87 6.32 -11.23
N ILE A 92 2.74 5.40 -10.29
CA ILE A 92 2.63 5.65 -8.86
C ILE A 92 3.60 4.76 -8.10
N SER A 93 3.99 5.20 -6.91
CA SER A 93 4.74 4.43 -5.94
C SER A 93 3.88 4.23 -4.70
N ILE A 94 3.74 2.98 -4.26
CA ILE A 94 3.00 2.63 -3.06
C ILE A 94 3.99 2.11 -2.03
N THR A 95 4.00 2.73 -0.85
CA THR A 95 4.91 2.39 0.23
C THR A 95 4.15 2.19 1.54
N PRO A 96 4.54 1.24 2.39
CA PRO A 96 3.92 1.09 3.70
C PRO A 96 4.24 2.29 4.59
N HIS A 97 3.24 2.77 5.34
CA HIS A 97 3.44 3.87 6.27
C HIS A 97 4.27 3.43 7.47
N LYS A 98 5.39 4.12 7.73
CA LYS A 98 6.40 3.69 8.72
C LYS A 98 5.90 3.69 10.17
N SER A 99 5.09 4.67 10.58
CA SER A 99 4.68 4.85 11.98
C SER A 99 3.29 4.29 12.30
N LEU A 100 2.44 4.07 11.30
CA LEU A 100 1.07 3.57 11.51
C LEU A 100 1.01 2.04 11.42
N ASN A 101 2.02 1.40 10.83
CA ASN A 101 2.14 -0.06 10.78
C ASN A 101 3.12 -0.62 11.81
N THR A 102 3.70 0.20 12.68
CA THR A 102 4.51 -0.26 13.80
C THR A 102 3.61 -0.54 14.99
N GLU A 103 3.08 -1.75 15.08
CA GLU A 103 2.82 -2.35 16.38
C GLU A 103 4.18 -2.78 16.95
N TYR A 104 4.63 -2.07 17.98
CA TYR A 104 5.76 -2.41 18.86
C TYR A 104 7.15 -2.59 18.21
N CYS A 105 8.04 -1.65 18.51
CA CYS A 105 9.48 -1.87 18.38
C CYS A 105 9.95 -2.84 19.48
N PRO A 106 10.62 -3.96 19.16
CA PRO A 106 11.14 -4.91 20.17
C PRO A 106 12.39 -4.39 20.90
N TRP A 107 12.84 -3.16 20.63
CA TRP A 107 14.01 -2.54 21.28
C TRP A 107 13.71 -1.66 22.49
N CYS A 108 12.47 -1.67 23.00
CA CYS A 108 12.15 -1.05 24.30
C CYS A 108 12.42 -2.04 25.46
N HIS A 109 13.69 -2.43 25.66
CA HIS A 109 14.27 -2.84 26.94
C HIS A 109 15.79 -2.94 26.79
N LEU A 110 16.48 -1.86 27.16
CA LEU A 110 17.83 -1.87 27.73
C LEU A 110 18.03 -0.55 28.48
#